data_AF-A0A9W7BIX5-F1
#
_entry.id   AF-A0A9W7BIX5-F1
#
_cell.length_a   1.000
_cell.length_b   1.000
_cell.length_c   1.000
_cell.angle_alpha   90.00
_cell.angle_beta   90.00
_cell.angle_gamma   90.00
#
_symmetry.space_group_name_H-M   'P 1'
#
loop_
_entity.id
_entity.type
_entity.pdbx_description
1 polymer ?
#
loop_
_entity_poly.entity_id
_entity_poly.type
_entity_poly.pdbx_seq_one_letter_code
_entity_poly.pdbx_strand_id
1 'polypeptide(L)'
;MPHGDLSDYAAFFSSGTGLAMIFAPQLFFSSFGPVEPFFDGSFVAGSEVATALRFTGGTLLFMGMVLYVNRWNTLNGKAGGLGTLIIAVNSALIGWEMDGGFKLRGWHVVSALYLIATAHLMFNANPMWTSATLAAKEKERAAKKAAKNK
;
A
#
# COMPACT_ATOMS: atom_id res chain seq x y z
N MET A 1 6.08 5.13 -12.46
CA MET A 1 6.31 3.99 -13.39
C MET A 1 6.64 2.81 -12.51
N PRO A 2 6.16 1.59 -12.84
CA PRO A 2 6.37 0.42 -12.00
C PRO A 2 7.85 0.33 -11.66
N HIS A 3 8.15 0.35 -10.38
CA HIS A 3 9.51 0.36 -9.84
C HIS A 3 10.08 -1.06 -9.77
N GLY A 4 9.23 -2.09 -9.94
CA GLY A 4 9.58 -3.50 -9.78
C GLY A 4 9.85 -3.86 -8.33
N ASP A 5 9.33 -3.07 -7.39
CA ASP A 5 9.66 -3.18 -5.97
C ASP A 5 8.45 -3.56 -5.11
N LEU A 6 8.68 -3.74 -3.81
CA LEU A 6 7.66 -4.21 -2.88
C LEU A 6 6.46 -3.25 -2.74
N SER A 7 6.63 -1.96 -3.04
CA SER A 7 5.50 -1.02 -3.05
C SER A 7 4.55 -1.22 -4.23
N ASP A 8 5.03 -1.76 -5.36
CA ASP A 8 4.17 -2.09 -6.49
C ASP A 8 3.22 -3.24 -6.16
N TYR A 9 3.68 -4.27 -5.42
CA TYR A 9 2.80 -5.36 -4.98
C TYR A 9 1.70 -4.86 -4.04
N ALA A 10 2.05 -3.97 -3.11
CA ALA A 10 1.07 -3.32 -2.25
C ALA A 10 0.12 -2.43 -3.06
N ALA A 11 0.60 -1.78 -4.12
CA ALA A 11 -0.23 -0.99 -5.03
C ALA A 11 -1.23 -1.86 -5.80
N PHE A 12 -0.78 -2.99 -6.37
CA PHE A 12 -1.65 -3.94 -7.06
C PHE A 12 -2.67 -4.56 -6.11
N PHE A 13 -2.24 -4.94 -4.90
CA PHE A 13 -3.15 -5.43 -3.88
C PHE A 13 -4.20 -4.39 -3.51
N SER A 14 -3.80 -3.14 -3.26
CA SER A 14 -4.70 -2.04 -2.92
C SER A 14 -5.71 -1.79 -4.04
N SER A 15 -5.24 -1.79 -5.30
CA SER A 15 -6.08 -1.53 -6.47
C SER A 15 -7.06 -2.68 -6.73
N GLY A 16 -6.58 -3.93 -6.70
CA GLY A 16 -7.42 -5.11 -6.89
C GLY A 16 -8.46 -5.26 -5.78
N THR A 17 -8.04 -5.14 -4.52
CA THR A 17 -8.94 -5.17 -3.37
C THR A 17 -9.93 -4.01 -3.41
N GLY A 18 -9.48 -2.80 -3.78
CA GLY A 18 -10.35 -1.63 -3.89
C GLY A 18 -11.43 -1.78 -4.96
N LEU A 19 -11.07 -2.27 -6.15
CA LEU A 19 -12.03 -2.62 -7.20
C LEU A 19 -13.00 -3.71 -6.74
N ALA A 20 -12.51 -4.75 -6.06
CA ALA A 20 -13.36 -5.79 -5.51
C ALA A 20 -14.35 -5.23 -4.47
N MET A 21 -13.92 -4.35 -3.57
CA MET A 21 -14.80 -3.72 -2.58
C MET A 21 -15.89 -2.85 -3.23
N ILE A 22 -15.59 -2.20 -4.35
CA ILE A 22 -16.56 -1.36 -5.08
C ILE A 22 -17.57 -2.22 -5.84
N PHE A 23 -17.08 -3.16 -6.66
CA PHE A 23 -17.90 -3.85 -7.67
C PHE A 23 -18.36 -5.25 -7.25
N ALA A 24 -17.67 -5.89 -6.30
CA ALA A 24 -17.98 -7.22 -5.80
C ALA A 24 -17.83 -7.33 -4.27
N PRO A 25 -18.45 -6.43 -3.47
CA PRO A 25 -18.31 -6.41 -2.01
C PRO A 25 -18.72 -7.71 -1.31
N GLN A 26 -19.58 -8.51 -1.94
CA GLN A 26 -19.98 -9.83 -1.44
C GLN A 26 -18.80 -10.79 -1.23
N LEU A 27 -17.69 -10.60 -1.95
CA LEU A 27 -16.49 -11.45 -1.80
C LEU A 27 -15.85 -11.32 -0.42
N PHE A 28 -16.06 -10.21 0.29
CA PHE A 28 -15.49 -9.96 1.62
C PHE A 28 -16.22 -10.68 2.75
N PHE A 29 -17.37 -11.30 2.44
CA PHE A 29 -18.17 -12.13 3.35
C PHE A 29 -18.03 -13.62 3.04
N SER A 30 -17.19 -13.97 2.07
CA SER A 30 -16.98 -15.35 1.62
C SER A 30 -15.57 -15.80 1.98
N SER A 31 -15.45 -17.03 2.48
CA SER A 31 -14.16 -17.69 2.70
C SER A 31 -13.49 -18.02 1.36
N PHE A 32 -12.16 -17.94 1.31
CA PHE A 32 -11.37 -18.38 0.16
C PHE A 32 -10.31 -19.39 0.60
N GLY A 33 -10.58 -20.68 0.38
CA GLY A 33 -9.71 -21.77 0.81
C GLY A 33 -9.51 -21.76 2.33
N PRO A 34 -8.26 -21.74 2.85
CA PRO A 34 -7.98 -21.69 4.28
C PRO A 34 -8.12 -20.28 4.88
N VAL A 35 -8.47 -19.27 4.08
CA VAL A 35 -8.60 -17.88 4.53
C VAL A 35 -10.07 -17.58 4.83
N GLU A 36 -10.32 -17.29 6.10
CA GLU A 36 -11.63 -16.86 6.60
C GLU A 36 -12.01 -15.47 6.05
N PRO A 37 -13.32 -15.17 5.91
CA PRO A 37 -13.78 -13.90 5.36
C PRO A 37 -13.35 -12.70 6.22
N PHE A 38 -13.38 -11.52 5.59
CA PHE A 38 -13.13 -10.26 6.31
C PHE A 38 -14.25 -9.97 7.32
N PHE A 39 -15.49 -10.22 6.93
CA PHE A 39 -16.67 -9.95 7.76
C PHE A 39 -17.46 -11.23 7.98
N ASP A 40 -18.05 -11.35 9.16
CA ASP A 40 -18.96 -12.44 9.48
C ASP A 40 -20.36 -12.16 8.92
N GLY A 41 -21.16 -13.23 8.80
CA GLY A 41 -22.54 -13.16 8.34
C GLY A 41 -22.68 -13.07 6.82
N SER A 42 -23.86 -12.64 6.37
CA SER A 42 -24.22 -12.57 4.95
C SER A 42 -24.20 -11.14 4.42
N PHE A 43 -23.72 -10.95 3.19
CA PHE A 43 -23.75 -9.66 2.51
C PHE A 43 -25.18 -9.15 2.26
N VAL A 44 -25.41 -7.86 2.54
CA VAL A 44 -26.68 -7.15 2.25
C VAL A 44 -26.40 -5.87 1.47
N ALA A 45 -26.93 -5.78 0.24
CA ALA A 45 -26.54 -4.81 -0.80
C ALA A 45 -26.86 -3.32 -0.51
N GLY A 46 -27.52 -3.01 0.60
CA GLY A 46 -27.81 -1.65 1.06
C GLY A 46 -27.47 -1.40 2.53
N SER A 47 -26.74 -2.32 3.17
CA SER A 47 -26.31 -2.15 4.55
C SER A 47 -25.28 -1.03 4.70
N GLU A 48 -25.15 -0.50 5.91
CA GLU A 48 -24.09 0.47 6.25
C GLU A 48 -22.70 -0.10 5.97
N VAL A 49 -22.49 -1.40 6.24
CA VAL A 49 -21.24 -2.11 5.95
C VAL A 49 -20.96 -2.15 4.44
N ALA A 50 -21.97 -2.42 3.61
CA ALA A 50 -21.80 -2.41 2.16
C ALA A 50 -21.43 -1.00 1.63
N THR A 51 -22.01 0.05 2.20
CA THR A 51 -21.67 1.44 1.87
C THR A 51 -20.24 1.78 2.29
N ALA A 52 -19.85 1.43 3.53
CA ALA A 52 -18.51 1.64 4.05
C ALA A 52 -17.44 0.87 3.24
N LEU A 53 -17.75 -0.36 2.81
CA LEU A 53 -16.87 -1.15 1.95
C LEU A 53 -16.59 -0.46 0.62
N ARG A 54 -17.63 0.00 -0.07
CA ARG A 54 -17.46 0.70 -1.36
C ARG A 54 -16.65 1.98 -1.22
N PHE A 55 -16.91 2.74 -0.15
CA PHE A 55 -16.12 3.94 0.16
C PHE A 55 -14.64 3.60 0.42
N THR A 56 -14.39 2.58 1.25
CA THR A 56 -13.05 2.06 1.53
C THR A 56 -12.36 1.55 0.26
N GLY A 57 -13.11 0.96 -0.66
CA GLY A 57 -12.59 0.56 -1.96
C GLY A 57 -12.05 1.73 -2.78
N GLY A 58 -12.73 2.88 -2.73
CA GLY A 58 -12.25 4.12 -3.35
C GLY A 58 -10.96 4.65 -2.72
N THR A 59 -10.84 4.59 -1.40
CA THR A 59 -9.61 5.00 -0.70
C THR A 59 -8.45 4.05 -0.98
N LEU A 60 -8.70 2.75 -1.11
CA LEU A 60 -7.70 1.76 -1.52
C LEU A 60 -7.24 1.97 -2.98
N LEU A 61 -8.13 2.35 -3.90
CA LEU A 61 -7.73 2.73 -5.26
C LEU A 61 -6.82 3.96 -5.27
N PHE A 62 -7.16 4.98 -4.47
CA PHE A 62 -6.29 6.15 -4.30
C PHE A 62 -4.91 5.73 -3.75
N MET A 63 -4.88 4.90 -2.70
CA MET A 63 -3.64 4.37 -2.13
C MET A 63 -2.82 3.58 -3.16
N GLY A 64 -3.48 2.75 -3.98
CA GLY A 64 -2.84 2.02 -5.07
C GLY A 64 -2.12 2.94 -6.05
N MET A 65 -2.78 4.02 -6.48
CA MET A 65 -2.16 5.02 -7.36
C MET A 65 -0.97 5.73 -6.69
N VAL A 66 -1.10 6.10 -5.42
CA VAL A 66 -0.03 6.74 -4.64
C VAL A 66 1.18 5.81 -4.51
N LEU A 67 0.97 4.56 -4.12
CA LEU A 67 2.01 3.53 -3.98
C LEU A 67 2.73 3.25 -5.30
N TYR A 68 1.99 3.22 -6.41
CA TYR A 68 2.53 2.92 -7.74
C TYR A 68 3.30 4.08 -8.39
N VAL A 69 2.83 5.32 -8.22
CA VAL A 69 3.37 6.47 -8.95
C VAL A 69 4.56 7.09 -8.23
N ASN A 70 4.53 7.13 -6.89
CA ASN A 70 5.50 7.92 -6.14
C ASN A 70 6.89 7.29 -6.13
N ARG A 71 7.89 8.13 -6.43
CA ARG A 71 9.28 7.85 -6.08
C ARG A 71 9.53 8.34 -4.66
N TRP A 72 9.55 7.42 -3.73
CA TRP A 72 9.71 7.70 -2.31
C TRP A 72 11.08 8.31 -2.03
N ASN A 73 11.10 9.59 -1.64
CA ASN A 73 12.27 10.19 -0.99
C ASN A 73 12.26 9.85 0.51
N THR A 74 13.34 10.14 1.23
CA THR A 74 13.45 9.77 2.66
C THR A 74 12.28 10.24 3.52
N LEU A 75 11.81 11.49 3.36
CA LEU A 75 10.73 12.03 4.18
C LEU A 75 9.38 11.36 3.84
N ASN A 76 9.05 11.33 2.56
CA ASN A 76 7.80 10.74 2.07
C ASN A 76 7.75 9.24 2.34
N GLY A 77 8.88 8.54 2.20
CA GLY A 77 9.01 7.11 2.51
C GLY A 77 8.78 6.81 3.98
N LYS A 78 9.29 7.65 4.90
CA LYS A 78 8.99 7.50 6.33
C LYS A 78 7.53 7.78 6.65
N ALA A 79 6.93 8.83 6.08
CA ALA A 79 5.53 9.16 6.29
C ALA A 79 4.59 8.08 5.72
N GLY A 80 4.82 7.65 4.48
CA GLY A 80 4.07 6.56 3.85
C GLY A 80 4.30 5.22 4.54
N GLY A 81 5.52 4.96 4.99
CA GLY A 81 5.88 3.81 5.82
C GLY A 81 5.08 3.78 7.13
N LEU A 82 4.98 4.91 7.84
CA LEU A 82 4.19 4.98 9.07
C LEU A 82 2.69 4.77 8.80
N GLY A 83 2.16 5.37 7.73
CA GLY A 83 0.77 5.16 7.34
C GLY A 83 0.46 3.69 7.02
N THR A 84 1.33 3.03 6.26
CA THR A 84 1.19 1.59 5.96
C THR A 84 1.37 0.71 7.20
N LEU A 85 2.21 1.11 8.16
CA LEU A 85 2.39 0.39 9.42
C LEU A 85 1.13 0.44 10.28
N ILE A 86 0.50 1.61 10.36
CA ILE A 86 -0.77 1.80 11.09
C ILE A 86 -1.84 0.90 10.48
N ILE A 87 -1.96 0.86 9.14
CA ILE A 87 -2.90 -0.03 8.44
C ILE A 87 -2.60 -1.49 8.79
N ALA A 88 -1.32 -1.89 8.76
CA ALA A 88 -0.93 -3.27 9.02
C ALA A 88 -1.27 -3.72 10.45
N VAL A 89 -0.91 -2.91 11.45
CA VAL A 89 -1.19 -3.21 12.86
C VAL A 89 -2.70 -3.20 13.13
N ASN A 90 -3.42 -2.19 12.64
CA ASN A 90 -4.86 -2.09 12.84
C ASN A 90 -5.60 -3.28 12.21
N SER A 91 -5.22 -3.69 11.00
CA SER A 91 -5.82 -4.87 10.35
C SER A 91 -5.59 -6.15 11.15
N ALA A 92 -4.37 -6.36 11.69
CA ALA A 92 -4.11 -7.51 12.56
C ALA A 92 -4.95 -7.48 13.84
N LEU A 93 -5.08 -6.31 14.47
CA LEU A 93 -5.91 -6.13 15.66
C LEU A 93 -7.38 -6.43 15.39
N ILE A 94 -7.94 -5.93 14.28
CA ILE A 94 -9.32 -6.25 13.87
C ILE A 94 -9.51 -7.76 13.75
N GLY A 95 -8.62 -8.44 13.02
CA GLY A 95 -8.72 -9.90 12.84
C GLY A 95 -8.65 -10.66 14.17
N TRP A 96 -7.78 -10.23 15.08
CA TRP A 96 -7.64 -10.82 16.41
C TRP A 96 -8.88 -10.61 17.28
N GLU A 97 -9.42 -9.39 17.31
CA GLU A 97 -10.59 -9.02 18.12
C GLU A 97 -11.86 -9.73 17.65
N MET A 98 -12.02 -9.93 16.33
CA MET A 98 -13.16 -10.65 15.78
C MET A 98 -13.25 -12.11 16.24
N ASP A 99 -12.11 -12.78 16.42
CA ASP A 99 -12.07 -14.21 16.76
C ASP A 99 -11.67 -14.52 18.20
N GLY A 100 -11.28 -13.50 18.98
CA GLY A 100 -10.71 -13.70 20.32
C GLY A 100 -9.37 -14.44 20.31
N GLY A 101 -8.65 -14.41 19.18
CA GLY A 101 -7.41 -15.14 18.96
C GLY A 101 -7.01 -15.18 17.47
N PHE A 102 -5.90 -15.83 17.15
CA PHE A 102 -5.45 -15.92 15.76
C PHE A 102 -6.26 -16.94 14.97
N LYS A 103 -7.01 -16.46 13.97
CA LYS A 103 -7.49 -17.25 12.83
C LYS A 103 -7.16 -16.50 11.55
N LEU A 104 -6.73 -17.22 10.51
CA LEU A 104 -6.26 -16.61 9.27
C LEU A 104 -7.44 -16.00 8.47
N ARG A 105 -7.82 -14.77 8.81
CA ARG A 105 -8.76 -13.93 8.03
C ARG A 105 -8.08 -13.10 6.96
N GLY A 106 -8.87 -12.60 6.00
CA GLY A 106 -8.44 -11.60 5.02
C GLY A 106 -7.73 -10.37 5.64
N TRP A 107 -8.10 -9.96 6.85
CA TRP A 107 -7.43 -8.90 7.60
C TRP A 107 -5.93 -9.16 7.85
N HIS A 108 -5.56 -10.41 8.09
CA HIS A 108 -4.16 -10.79 8.29
C HIS A 108 -3.37 -10.77 6.98
N VAL A 109 -4.04 -11.03 5.85
CA VAL A 109 -3.43 -10.89 4.51
C VAL A 109 -3.13 -9.42 4.22
N VAL A 110 -4.08 -8.52 4.51
CA VAL A 110 -3.85 -7.06 4.45
C VAL A 110 -2.67 -6.69 5.35
N SER A 111 -2.67 -7.17 6.60
CA SER A 111 -1.61 -6.88 7.57
C SER A 111 -0.23 -7.26 7.04
N ALA A 112 -0.07 -8.49 6.54
CA ALA A 112 1.21 -8.98 6.01
C ALA A 112 1.70 -8.13 4.82
N LEU A 113 0.82 -7.84 3.85
CA LEU A 113 1.20 -7.07 2.67
C LEU A 113 1.58 -5.63 2.99
N TYR A 114 0.83 -4.97 3.88
CA TYR A 114 1.15 -3.61 4.28
C TYR A 114 2.38 -3.52 5.18
N LEU A 115 2.69 -4.56 5.98
CA LEU A 115 3.93 -4.63 6.75
C LEU A 115 5.16 -4.76 5.84
N ILE A 116 5.05 -5.54 4.76
CA ILE A 116 6.07 -5.62 3.71
C ILE A 116 6.24 -4.24 3.03
N ALA A 117 5.14 -3.57 2.70
CA ALA A 117 5.18 -2.22 2.14
C ALA A 117 5.85 -1.23 3.11
N THR A 118 5.54 -1.29 4.40
CA THR A 118 6.17 -0.47 5.43
C THR A 118 7.69 -0.64 5.42
N ALA A 119 8.17 -1.88 5.46
CA ALA A 119 9.60 -2.15 5.47
C ALA A 119 10.26 -1.54 4.23
N HIS A 120 9.69 -1.75 3.05
CA HIS A 120 10.22 -1.16 1.82
C HIS A 120 10.24 0.37 1.84
N LEU A 121 9.12 1.01 2.20
CA LEU A 121 9.02 2.47 2.20
C LEU A 121 9.94 3.12 3.25
N MET A 122 10.10 2.49 4.41
CA MET A 122 10.93 3.02 5.50
C MET A 122 12.43 2.85 5.27
N PHE A 123 12.85 1.80 4.56
CA PHE A 123 14.27 1.43 4.46
C PHE A 123 14.86 1.57 3.04
N ASN A 124 14.04 1.55 1.99
CA ASN A 124 14.50 1.63 0.59
C ASN A 124 14.18 2.99 -0.07
N ALA A 125 14.10 4.05 0.74
CA ALA A 125 13.79 5.39 0.22
C ALA A 125 14.97 6.00 -0.55
N ASN A 126 14.66 6.70 -1.64
CA ASN A 126 15.64 7.43 -2.42
C ASN A 126 16.18 8.64 -1.64
N PRO A 127 17.45 9.02 -1.84
CA PRO A 127 17.98 10.23 -1.24
C PRO A 127 17.21 11.46 -1.72
N MET A 128 16.95 12.38 -0.80
CA MET A 128 16.30 13.65 -1.11
C MET A 128 17.28 14.57 -1.85
N TRP A 129 16.89 15.03 -3.03
CA TRP A 129 17.65 15.98 -3.82
C TRP A 129 17.31 17.39 -3.37
N THR A 130 18.27 18.09 -2.77
CA THR A 130 18.18 19.53 -2.47
C THR A 130 18.65 20.35 -3.66
N SER A 131 18.27 21.63 -3.74
CA SER A 131 18.72 22.56 -4.79
C SER A 131 20.25 22.60 -4.91
N ALA A 132 20.96 22.53 -3.78
CA ALA A 132 22.42 22.47 -3.75
C ALA A 132 22.98 21.19 -4.38
N THR A 133 22.41 20.03 -4.05
CA THR A 133 22.84 18.74 -4.62
C THR A 133 22.51 18.61 -6.11
N LEU A 134 21.39 19.19 -6.56
CA LEU A 134 21.04 19.24 -7.98
C LEU A 134 22.03 20.10 -8.76
N ALA A 135 22.33 21.30 -8.26
CA ALA A 135 23.31 22.18 -8.89
C ALA A 135 24.71 21.55 -8.97
N ALA A 136 25.12 20.82 -7.92
CA ALA A 136 26.38 20.08 -7.92
C ALA A 136 26.40 18.97 -8.99
N LYS A 137 25.31 18.19 -9.09
CA LYS A 137 25.19 17.11 -10.09
C LYS A 137 25.17 17.64 -11.52
N GLU A 138 24.51 18.76 -11.76
CA GLU A 138 24.49 19.41 -13.08
C GLU A 138 25.87 19.90 -13.48
N LYS A 139 26.61 20.54 -12.56
CA LYS A 139 28.01 20.93 -12.77
C LYS A 139 28.89 19.74 -13.09
N GLU A 140 28.76 18.64 -12.35
CA GLU A 140 29.52 17.41 -12.59
C GLU A 140 29.17 16.79 -13.95
N ARG A 141 27.89 16.77 -14.33
CA ARG A 141 27.43 16.27 -15.63
C ARG A 141 27.96 17.13 -16.78
N ALA A 142 27.97 18.44 -16.62
CA ALA A 142 28.55 19.38 -17.60
C ALA A 142 30.07 19.16 -17.75
N ALA A 143 30.80 19.01 -16.65
CA ALA A 143 32.23 18.74 -16.65
C ALA A 143 32.57 17.40 -17.34
N LYS A 144 31.82 16.33 -17.06
CA LYS A 144 31.98 15.02 -17.73
C LYS A 144 31.71 15.10 -19.23
N LYS A 145 30.72 15.89 -19.65
CA LYS A 145 30.41 16.09 -21.09
C LYS A 145 31.52 16.88 -21.79
N ALA A 146 32.06 17.92 -21.13
CA ALA A 146 33.17 18.69 -21.64
C ALA A 146 34.47 17.85 -21.77
N ALA A 147 34.71 16.94 -20.82
CA ALA A 147 35.87 16.04 -20.86
C ALA A 147 35.78 14.97 -21.95
N LYS A 148 34.57 14.54 -22.35
CA LYS A 148 34.38 13.59 -23.46
C LYS A 148 34.49 14.19 -24.85
N ASN A 149 34.40 15.52 -24.95
CA ASN A 149 34.49 16.25 -26.22
C ASN A 149 35.90 16.82 -26.48
N LYS A 150 36.87 16.50 -25.62
CA LYS A 150 38.30 16.74 -25.82
C LYS A 150 38.98 15.43 -26.20
#